data_AF-A0A1F2RA44-F1
#
_entry.id   AF-A0A1F2RA44-F1
#
_cell.length_a   1.000
_cell.length_b   1.000
_cell.length_c   1.000
_cell.angle_alpha   90.00
_cell.angle_beta   90.00
_cell.angle_gamma   90.00
#
_symmetry.space_group_name_H-M   'P 1'
#
loop_
_entity.id
_entity.type
_entity.pdbx_description
1 polymer ?
#
loop_
_entity_poly.entity_id
_entity_poly.type
_entity_poly.pdbx_seq_one_letter_code
_entity_poly.pdbx_strand_id
1 'polypeptide(L)'
;MTAATVAQESQESKSAALAIELAAALDAAKLDAIAAKDPSDPDVFVGALYFSKSQFLVVSARYAVPLYLNERLIKKEFRDAYLDLSSASVPESRIFIEDAGADGLKIRREENRPFDSYEASGKRTMFNNDWRAQNISEDVYASTFSTADERYVAMLRALLEQAKKL
;
A
#
# COMPACT_ATOMS: atom_id res chain seq x y z
N MET A 1 36.99 -13.33 8.44
CA MET A 1 35.58 -13.35 8.01
C MET A 1 35.16 -11.90 7.80
N THR A 2 35.22 -11.41 6.55
CA THR A 2 34.94 -10.01 6.21
C THR A 2 34.32 -9.99 4.82
N ALA A 3 33.02 -10.23 4.76
CA ALA A 3 32.20 -10.07 3.56
C ALA A 3 30.72 -10.00 3.98
N ALA A 4 30.31 -8.92 4.63
CA ALA A 4 28.90 -8.66 4.92
C ALA A 4 28.51 -7.17 4.81
N THR A 5 29.33 -6.35 4.15
CA THR A 5 29.15 -4.88 4.14
C THR A 5 28.87 -4.31 2.75
N VAL A 6 28.53 -5.11 1.74
CA VAL A 6 28.44 -4.63 0.33
C VAL A 6 27.12 -4.95 -0.38
N ALA A 7 26.02 -5.24 0.32
CA ALA A 7 24.74 -5.56 -0.34
C ALA A 7 23.51 -4.83 0.20
N GLN A 8 23.68 -3.79 1.03
CA GLN A 8 22.56 -3.13 1.72
C GLN A 8 22.52 -1.60 1.51
N GLU A 9 23.18 -1.14 0.45
CA GLU A 9 22.92 0.15 -0.17
C GLU A 9 21.82 -0.07 -1.23
N SER A 10 20.70 0.64 -1.08
CA SER A 10 19.56 0.67 -2.02
C SER A 10 18.90 -0.68 -2.32
N GLN A 11 18.11 -1.23 -1.38
CA GLN A 11 16.99 -2.06 -1.82
C GLN A 11 16.03 -1.14 -2.58
N GLU A 12 16.08 -1.22 -3.91
CA GLU A 12 15.26 -0.41 -4.80
C GLU A 12 13.78 -0.73 -4.60
N SER A 13 12.97 0.32 -4.45
CA SER A 13 11.52 0.20 -4.32
C SER A 13 10.91 -0.21 -5.65
N LYS A 14 10.28 -1.39 -5.70
CA LYS A 14 9.55 -1.87 -6.87
C LYS A 14 8.23 -1.11 -7.03
N SER A 15 7.69 -0.55 -5.96
CA SER A 15 6.43 0.20 -5.98
C SER A 15 6.57 1.64 -6.45
N ALA A 16 7.76 2.25 -6.38
CA ALA A 16 7.96 3.68 -6.63
C ALA A 16 7.37 4.20 -7.96
N ALA A 17 7.70 3.56 -9.08
CA ALA A 17 7.20 4.00 -10.39
C ALA A 17 5.66 3.95 -10.48
N LEU A 18 5.04 2.92 -9.91
CA LEU A 18 3.59 2.73 -9.94
C LEU A 18 2.86 3.69 -8.99
N ALA A 19 3.44 4.00 -7.82
CA ALA A 19 2.87 4.96 -6.89
C ALA A 19 2.85 6.37 -7.49
N ILE A 20 3.96 6.78 -8.12
CA ILE A 20 4.07 8.04 -8.84
C ILE A 20 3.06 8.12 -9.99
N GLU A 21 2.94 7.05 -10.78
CA GLU A 21 1.96 6.96 -11.87
C GLU A 21 0.53 7.09 -11.34
N LEU A 22 0.20 6.40 -10.24
CA LEU A 22 -1.13 6.46 -9.63
C LEU A 22 -1.43 7.86 -9.09
N ALA A 23 -0.48 8.49 -8.38
CA ALA A 23 -0.64 9.84 -7.86
C ALA A 23 -0.92 10.84 -8.99
N ALA A 24 -0.15 10.76 -10.09
CA ALA A 24 -0.36 11.59 -11.27
C ALA A 24 -1.74 11.35 -11.93
N ALA A 25 -2.18 10.10 -12.03
CA ALA A 25 -3.49 9.75 -12.57
C ALA A 25 -4.64 10.33 -11.72
N LEU A 26 -4.53 10.25 -10.39
CA LEU A 26 -5.54 10.80 -9.47
C LEU A 26 -5.56 12.32 -9.46
N ASP A 27 -4.39 12.98 -9.49
CA ASP A 27 -4.31 14.44 -9.64
C ASP A 27 -4.95 14.91 -10.95
N ALA A 28 -4.68 14.21 -12.07
CA ALA A 28 -5.27 14.52 -13.37
C ALA A 28 -6.81 14.33 -13.37
N ALA A 29 -7.29 13.28 -12.70
CA ALA A 29 -8.72 13.00 -12.55
C ALA A 29 -9.41 13.82 -11.45
N LYS A 30 -8.65 14.60 -10.66
CA LYS A 30 -9.12 15.31 -9.46
C LYS A 30 -9.82 14.37 -8.45
N LEU A 31 -9.27 13.17 -8.30
CA LEU A 31 -9.75 12.18 -7.35
C LEU A 31 -8.86 12.14 -6.12
N ASP A 32 -9.51 11.91 -4.97
CA ASP A 32 -8.89 11.76 -3.67
C ASP A 32 -9.06 10.32 -3.11
N ALA A 33 -9.74 9.46 -3.86
CA ALA A 33 -9.93 8.06 -3.55
C ALA A 33 -10.07 7.23 -4.83
N ILE A 34 -9.56 6.01 -4.79
CA ILE A 34 -9.75 5.00 -5.83
C ILE A 34 -9.83 3.63 -5.21
N ALA A 35 -10.66 2.75 -5.76
CA ALA A 35 -10.76 1.38 -5.30
C ALA A 35 -10.94 0.43 -6.48
N ALA A 36 -10.42 -0.78 -6.35
CA ALA A 36 -10.41 -1.79 -7.39
C ALA A 36 -10.63 -3.16 -6.78
N LYS A 37 -10.98 -4.12 -7.64
CA LYS A 37 -10.96 -5.54 -7.31
C LYS A 37 -9.55 -6.09 -7.47
N ASP A 38 -9.11 -6.97 -6.57
CA ASP A 38 -7.86 -7.69 -6.77
C ASP A 38 -8.02 -8.68 -7.93
N PRO A 39 -7.15 -8.66 -8.95
CA PRO A 39 -7.26 -9.56 -10.09
C PRO A 39 -6.98 -11.04 -9.73
N SER A 40 -6.33 -11.31 -8.60
CA SER A 40 -5.88 -12.63 -8.18
C SER A 40 -6.87 -13.34 -7.25
N ASP A 41 -7.75 -12.61 -6.56
CA ASP A 41 -8.77 -13.18 -5.66
C ASP A 41 -10.09 -12.40 -5.79
N PRO A 42 -11.19 -13.06 -6.21
CA PRO A 42 -12.45 -12.38 -6.51
C PRO A 42 -13.18 -11.78 -5.29
N ASP A 43 -12.77 -12.11 -4.07
CA ASP A 43 -13.37 -11.56 -2.85
C ASP A 43 -12.48 -10.52 -2.18
N VAL A 44 -11.28 -10.27 -2.73
CA VAL A 44 -10.34 -9.26 -2.24
C VAL A 44 -10.50 -7.99 -3.06
N PHE A 45 -10.50 -6.88 -2.34
CA PHE A 45 -10.57 -5.55 -2.91
C PHE A 45 -9.45 -4.70 -2.35
N VAL A 46 -9.08 -3.68 -3.13
CA VAL A 46 -8.05 -2.71 -2.79
C VAL A 46 -8.69 -1.33 -2.83
N GLY A 47 -8.47 -0.52 -1.81
CA GLY A 47 -8.87 0.88 -1.77
C GLY A 47 -7.68 1.75 -1.39
N ALA A 48 -7.58 2.93 -1.98
CA ALA A 48 -6.61 3.95 -1.62
C ALA A 48 -7.30 5.29 -1.36
N LEU A 49 -6.94 5.96 -0.27
CA LEU A 49 -7.11 7.40 -0.12
C LEU A 49 -5.82 8.10 -0.51
N TYR A 50 -5.97 9.17 -1.29
CA TYR A 50 -4.88 10.00 -1.76
C TYR A 50 -5.00 11.40 -1.17
N PHE A 51 -3.96 11.81 -0.46
CA PHE A 51 -3.79 13.18 -0.03
C PHE A 51 -2.78 13.82 -0.99
N SER A 52 -3.28 14.67 -1.88
CA SER A 52 -2.49 15.20 -3.01
C SER A 52 -1.10 15.66 -2.58
N LYS A 53 -0.06 15.10 -3.23
CA LYS A 53 1.37 15.38 -3.00
C LYS A 53 1.88 15.08 -1.58
N SER A 54 1.13 14.31 -0.79
CA SER A 54 1.47 14.01 0.59
C SER A 54 1.59 12.53 0.87
N GLN A 55 0.52 11.74 0.67
CA GLN A 55 0.54 10.32 1.05
C GLN A 55 -0.58 9.51 0.40
N PHE A 56 -0.35 8.20 0.35
CA PHE A 56 -1.41 7.20 0.18
C PHE A 56 -1.68 6.47 1.49
N LEU A 57 -2.97 6.25 1.78
CA LEU A 57 -3.43 5.25 2.73
C LEU A 57 -4.11 4.14 1.92
N VAL A 58 -3.51 2.96 1.86
CA VAL A 58 -3.98 1.86 1.02
C VAL A 58 -4.38 0.67 1.88
N VAL A 59 -5.57 0.15 1.64
CA VAL A 59 -6.10 -1.04 2.29
C VAL A 59 -6.37 -2.11 1.24
N SER A 60 -5.96 -3.34 1.52
CA SER A 60 -6.37 -4.52 0.76
C SER A 60 -6.93 -5.54 1.75
N ALA A 61 -8.12 -6.07 1.48
CA ALA A 61 -8.74 -7.05 2.35
C ALA A 61 -9.84 -7.84 1.62
N ARG A 62 -10.14 -9.02 2.16
CA ARG A 62 -11.34 -9.79 1.80
C ARG A 62 -12.58 -9.09 2.36
N TYR A 63 -13.63 -9.02 1.56
CA TYR A 63 -14.90 -8.45 1.97
C TYR A 63 -16.00 -9.51 1.99
N ALA A 64 -16.76 -9.57 3.09
CA ALA A 64 -17.73 -10.65 3.32
C ALA A 64 -18.94 -10.60 2.35
N VAL A 65 -19.22 -9.43 1.76
CA VAL A 65 -20.33 -9.24 0.81
C VAL A 65 -19.80 -8.62 -0.49
N PRO A 66 -19.05 -9.37 -1.32
CA PRO A 66 -18.36 -8.83 -2.51
C PRO A 66 -19.28 -8.08 -3.48
N LEU A 67 -20.54 -8.51 -3.60
CA LEU A 67 -21.54 -7.86 -4.45
C LEU A 67 -21.71 -6.37 -4.11
N TYR A 68 -21.68 -6.01 -2.82
CA TYR A 68 -21.86 -4.63 -2.39
C TYR A 68 -20.69 -3.74 -2.83
N LEU A 69 -19.45 -4.20 -2.64
CA LEU A 69 -18.28 -3.46 -3.13
C LEU A 69 -18.24 -3.38 -4.67
N ASN A 70 -18.61 -4.45 -5.38
CA ASN A 70 -18.69 -4.41 -6.85
C ASN A 70 -19.64 -3.30 -7.34
N GLU A 71 -20.82 -3.17 -6.73
CA GLU A 71 -21.78 -2.11 -7.06
C GLU A 71 -21.18 -0.71 -6.81
N ARG A 72 -20.47 -0.52 -5.70
CA ARG A 72 -19.78 0.76 -5.42
C ARG A 72 -18.70 1.08 -6.45
N LEU A 73 -17.92 0.09 -6.87
CA LEU A 73 -16.89 0.27 -7.91
C LEU A 73 -17.52 0.70 -9.26
N ILE A 74 -18.65 0.10 -9.64
CA ILE A 74 -19.39 0.48 -10.86
C ILE A 74 -19.89 1.92 -10.78
N LYS A 75 -20.41 2.33 -9.61
CA LYS A 75 -20.88 3.69 -9.34
C LYS A 75 -19.77 4.72 -9.10
N LYS A 76 -18.50 4.29 -9.12
CA LYS A 76 -17.32 5.11 -8.79
C LYS A 76 -17.37 5.71 -7.37
N GLU A 77 -18.04 5.02 -6.44
CA GLU A 77 -18.10 5.37 -5.01
C GLU A 77 -16.83 4.91 -4.27
N PHE A 78 -15.66 5.31 -4.77
CA PHE A 78 -14.37 4.76 -4.31
C PHE A 78 -14.04 5.09 -2.85
N ARG A 79 -14.40 6.30 -2.41
CA ARG A 79 -14.21 6.70 -1.01
C ARG A 79 -15.02 5.82 -0.06
N ASP A 80 -16.28 5.53 -0.40
CA ASP A 80 -17.11 4.65 0.41
C ASP A 80 -16.58 3.22 0.39
N ALA A 81 -16.12 2.72 -0.76
CA ALA A 81 -15.48 1.42 -0.85
C ALA A 81 -14.23 1.31 0.05
N TYR A 82 -13.40 2.36 0.12
CA TYR A 82 -12.28 2.41 1.06
C TYR A 82 -12.73 2.37 2.53
N LEU A 83 -13.77 3.12 2.89
CA LEU A 83 -14.30 3.17 4.26
C LEU A 83 -14.86 1.81 4.69
N ASP A 84 -15.59 1.14 3.78
CA ASP A 84 -16.11 -0.21 4.02
C ASP A 84 -14.97 -1.21 4.21
N LEU A 85 -13.91 -1.14 3.38
CA LEU A 85 -12.73 -2.00 3.55
C LEU A 85 -11.99 -1.73 4.85
N SER A 86 -11.93 -0.47 5.29
CA SER A 86 -11.22 -0.08 6.51
C SER A 86 -11.95 -0.49 7.79
N SER A 87 -13.27 -0.66 7.75
CA SER A 87 -14.12 -0.86 8.94
C SER A 87 -14.83 -2.22 9.01
N ALA A 88 -15.14 -2.83 7.87
CA ALA A 88 -16.02 -4.00 7.78
C ALA A 88 -15.42 -5.16 6.93
N SER A 89 -14.12 -5.11 6.64
CA SER A 89 -13.41 -6.23 6.02
C SER A 89 -13.13 -7.37 7.00
N VAL A 90 -12.77 -8.55 6.46
CA VAL A 90 -12.34 -9.69 7.27
C VAL A 90 -10.97 -9.35 7.91
N PRO A 91 -10.88 -9.19 9.24
CA PRO A 91 -9.70 -8.62 9.89
C PRO A 91 -8.38 -9.33 9.56
N GLU A 92 -8.39 -10.66 9.51
CA GLU A 92 -7.20 -11.49 9.29
C GLU A 92 -6.64 -11.36 7.87
N SER A 93 -7.47 -10.93 6.92
CA SER A 93 -7.07 -10.70 5.53
C SER A 93 -6.53 -9.29 5.28
N ARG A 94 -6.67 -8.38 6.25
CA ARG A 94 -6.37 -6.97 6.05
C ARG A 94 -4.88 -6.74 5.95
N ILE A 95 -4.54 -5.95 4.94
CA ILE A 95 -3.26 -5.35 4.72
C ILE A 95 -3.48 -3.84 4.66
N PHE A 96 -2.66 -3.09 5.38
CA PHE A 96 -2.70 -1.65 5.38
C PHE A 96 -1.31 -1.08 5.12
N ILE A 97 -1.25 -0.12 4.22
CA ILE A 97 -0.03 0.55 3.78
C ILE A 97 -0.20 2.04 3.96
N GLU A 98 0.79 2.65 4.60
CA GLU A 98 0.97 4.10 4.60
C GLU A 98 2.22 4.38 3.77
N ASP A 99 2.03 4.97 2.60
CA ASP A 99 3.08 5.42 1.68
C ASP A 99 3.18 6.95 1.82
N ALA A 100 4.16 7.35 2.61
CA ALA A 100 4.43 8.70 3.03
C ALA A 100 5.25 9.41 1.95
N GLY A 101 4.52 10.03 1.03
CA GLY A 101 5.06 10.69 -0.15
C GLY A 101 4.22 10.43 -1.39
N ALA A 102 3.40 9.37 -1.35
CA ALA A 102 2.71 8.84 -2.52
C ALA A 102 3.69 8.49 -3.65
N ASP A 103 4.88 8.02 -3.27
CA ASP A 103 6.03 7.79 -4.15
C ASP A 103 6.69 6.42 -3.97
N GLY A 104 5.96 5.49 -3.35
CA GLY A 104 6.36 4.11 -3.15
C GLY A 104 7.05 3.87 -1.81
N LEU A 105 7.07 2.61 -1.38
CA LEU A 105 7.66 2.25 -0.10
C LEU A 105 9.18 2.41 -0.12
N LYS A 106 9.72 2.96 0.97
CA LYS A 106 11.15 3.13 1.22
C LYS A 106 11.51 2.44 2.52
N ILE A 107 12.50 1.54 2.45
CA ILE A 107 12.97 0.79 3.62
C ILE A 107 13.69 1.69 4.64
N ARG A 108 14.22 2.82 4.18
CA ARG A 108 14.91 3.79 5.00
C ARG A 108 14.16 5.12 5.01
N ARG A 109 14.01 5.67 6.21
CA ARG A 109 13.55 7.04 6.39
C ARG A 109 14.67 8.01 6.04
N GLU A 110 14.37 8.99 5.19
CA GLU A 110 15.19 10.17 4.97
C GLU A 110 14.99 11.20 6.10
N GLU A 111 16.03 11.97 6.39
CA GLU A 111 15.98 13.00 7.42
C GLU A 111 14.84 14.01 7.14
N ASN A 112 14.06 14.35 8.18
CA ASN A 112 12.92 15.27 8.09
C ASN A 112 11.77 14.85 7.15
N ARG A 113 11.78 13.62 6.63
CA ARG A 113 10.64 13.04 5.91
C ARG A 113 9.77 12.18 6.84
N PRO A 114 8.46 12.07 6.59
CA PRO A 114 7.65 11.01 7.19
C PRO A 114 8.15 9.63 6.70
N PHE A 115 7.74 8.56 7.39
CA PHE A 115 8.17 7.20 7.08
C PHE A 115 6.97 6.36 6.68
N ASP A 116 7.25 5.34 5.88
CA ASP A 116 6.23 4.40 5.42
C ASP A 116 5.93 3.35 6.48
N SER A 117 4.77 2.71 6.36
CA SER A 117 4.48 1.54 7.19
C SER A 117 3.64 0.50 6.49
N TYR A 118 3.80 -0.73 6.96
CA TYR A 118 3.08 -1.90 6.50
C TYR A 118 2.50 -2.63 7.69
N GLU A 119 1.20 -2.90 7.64
CA GLU A 119 0.49 -3.69 8.63
C GLU A 119 -0.20 -4.87 7.94
N ALA A 120 0.03 -6.07 8.46
CA ALA A 120 -0.66 -7.28 8.04
C ALA A 120 -0.79 -8.25 9.22
N SER A 121 -1.89 -9.00 9.25
CA SER A 121 -2.16 -9.97 10.33
C SER A 121 -2.04 -9.36 11.74
N GLY A 122 -2.49 -8.10 11.89
CA GLY A 122 -2.44 -7.36 13.15
C GLY A 122 -1.04 -6.92 13.61
N LYS A 123 0.00 -7.12 12.79
CA LYS A 123 1.37 -6.67 13.07
C LYS A 123 1.75 -5.53 12.14
N ARG A 124 2.15 -4.40 12.75
CA ARG A 124 2.66 -3.23 12.02
C ARG A 124 4.18 -3.16 12.08
N THR A 125 4.79 -2.84 10.95
CA THR A 125 6.21 -2.50 10.81
C THR A 125 6.32 -1.10 10.23
N MET A 126 7.07 -0.24 10.91
CA MET A 126 7.36 1.15 10.49
C MET A 126 8.73 1.17 9.83
N PHE A 127 8.83 1.65 8.60
CA PHE A 127 10.09 1.70 7.87
C PHE A 127 10.92 2.96 8.24
N ASN A 128 11.23 3.10 9.53
CA ASN A 128 11.80 4.31 10.13
C ASN A 128 13.30 4.20 10.51
N ASN A 129 14.01 3.19 10.01
CA ASN A 129 15.40 2.83 10.37
C ASN A 129 15.59 2.27 11.80
N ASP A 130 14.55 2.12 12.60
CA ASP A 130 14.64 1.69 13.99
C ASP A 130 13.93 0.34 14.23
N TRP A 131 14.48 -0.71 13.65
CA TRP A 131 13.97 -2.08 13.81
C TRP A 131 14.16 -2.61 15.24
N ARG A 132 15.18 -2.11 15.96
CA ARG A 132 15.45 -2.50 17.35
C ARG A 132 14.36 -2.01 18.29
N ALA A 133 13.89 -0.77 18.16
CA ALA A 133 12.75 -0.27 18.93
C ALA A 133 11.44 -1.02 18.62
N GLN A 134 11.36 -1.67 17.46
CA GLN A 134 10.24 -2.51 17.05
C GLN A 134 10.38 -3.99 17.47
N ASN A 135 11.42 -4.34 18.23
CA ASN A 135 11.71 -5.71 18.69
C ASN A 135 11.79 -6.75 17.56
N ILE A 136 12.35 -6.37 16.40
CA ILE A 136 12.61 -7.28 15.29
C ILE A 136 14.08 -7.22 14.88
N SER A 137 14.58 -8.29 14.27
CA SER A 137 15.93 -8.28 13.69
C SER A 137 15.96 -7.47 12.39
N GLU A 138 17.16 -7.08 11.98
CA GLU A 138 17.39 -6.38 10.71
C GLU A 138 16.95 -7.23 9.51
N ASP A 139 17.22 -8.54 9.54
CA ASP A 139 16.79 -9.48 8.49
C ASP A 139 15.25 -9.57 8.40
N VAL A 140 14.55 -9.59 9.54
CA VAL A 140 13.08 -9.59 9.57
C VAL A 140 12.54 -8.26 9.04
N TYR A 141 13.17 -7.14 9.38
CA TYR A 141 12.82 -5.83 8.86
C TYR A 141 12.96 -5.74 7.33
N ALA A 142 14.11 -6.18 6.78
CA ALA A 142 14.36 -6.18 5.34
C ALA A 142 13.42 -7.12 4.58
N SER A 143 13.21 -8.34 5.07
CA SER A 143 12.27 -9.28 4.45
C SER A 143 10.80 -8.82 4.53
N THR A 144 10.42 -8.14 5.62
CA THR A 144 9.09 -7.50 5.74
C THR A 144 8.93 -6.39 4.71
N PHE A 145 9.96 -5.56 4.50
CA PHE A 145 9.94 -4.55 3.45
C PHE A 145 9.79 -5.15 2.05
N SER A 146 10.59 -6.17 1.69
CA SER A 146 10.46 -6.86 0.40
C SER A 146 9.04 -7.39 0.16
N THR A 147 8.44 -7.99 1.20
CA THR A 147 7.08 -8.53 1.13
C THR A 147 6.05 -7.41 0.98
N ALA A 148 6.21 -6.32 1.75
CA ALA A 148 5.32 -5.17 1.70
C ALA A 148 5.33 -4.51 0.31
N ASP A 149 6.52 -4.29 -0.24
CA ASP A 149 6.74 -3.66 -1.54
C ASP A 149 6.17 -4.50 -2.68
N GLU A 150 6.34 -5.82 -2.66
CA GLU A 150 5.73 -6.72 -3.65
C GLU A 150 4.20 -6.74 -3.58
N ARG A 151 3.64 -6.74 -2.37
CA ARG A 151 2.17 -6.66 -2.19
C ARG A 151 1.65 -5.30 -2.62
N TYR A 152 2.38 -4.23 -2.33
CA TYR A 152 2.00 -2.89 -2.74
C TYR A 152 1.99 -2.73 -4.25
N VAL A 153 2.98 -3.30 -4.96
CA VAL A 153 3.00 -3.36 -6.43
C VAL A 153 1.73 -4.00 -6.98
N ALA A 154 1.26 -5.11 -6.39
CA ALA A 154 0.02 -5.75 -6.83
C ALA A 154 -1.20 -4.85 -6.61
N MET A 155 -1.28 -4.20 -5.45
CA MET A 155 -2.33 -3.23 -5.13
C MET A 155 -2.34 -2.04 -6.10
N LEU A 156 -1.19 -1.40 -6.30
CA LEU A 156 -1.04 -0.26 -7.19
C LEU A 156 -1.40 -0.60 -8.63
N ARG A 157 -1.04 -1.79 -9.12
CA ARG A 157 -1.47 -2.27 -10.45
C ARG A 157 -2.99 -2.38 -10.56
N ALA A 158 -3.65 -2.96 -9.56
CA ALA A 158 -5.12 -3.06 -9.56
C ALA A 158 -5.78 -1.67 -9.58
N LEU A 159 -5.25 -0.72 -8.79
CA LEU A 159 -5.75 0.65 -8.73
C LEU A 159 -5.49 1.42 -10.03
N LEU A 160 -4.31 1.28 -10.63
CA LEU A 160 -3.98 1.88 -11.93
C LEU A 160 -4.87 1.35 -13.06
N GLU A 161 -5.13 0.04 -13.08
CA GLU A 161 -6.08 -0.55 -14.04
C GLU A 161 -7.49 -0.02 -13.84
N GLN A 162 -7.89 0.30 -12.62
CA GLN A 162 -9.15 1.03 -12.38
C GLN A 162 -9.08 2.47 -12.87
N ALA A 163 -7.97 3.19 -12.63
CA ALA A 163 -7.82 4.59 -13.01
C ALA A 163 -7.94 4.79 -14.53
N LYS A 164 -7.47 3.81 -15.32
CA LYS A 164 -7.58 3.80 -16.79
C LYS A 164 -9.02 3.69 -17.31
N LYS A 165 -9.99 3.34 -16.47
CA LYS A 165 -11.42 3.17 -16.81
C LYS A 165 -12.27 4.38 -16.44
N LEU A 166 -11.66 5.42 -15.87
CA LEU A 166 -12.37 6.59 -15.34
C LEU A 166 -12.93 7.48 -16.44
#